data_AF-A0A7S3GYL1-F1
#
_entry.id   AF-A0A7S3GYL1-F1
#
_cell.length_a   1.000
_cell.length_b   1.000
_cell.length_c   1.000
_cell.angle_alpha   90.00
_cell.angle_beta   90.00
_cell.angle_gamma   90.00
#
_symmetry.space_group_name_H-M   'P 1'
#
loop_
_entity.id
_entity.type
_entity.pdbx_description
1 polymer ?
#
loop_
_entity_poly.entity_id
_entity_poly.type
_entity_poly.pdbx_seq_one_letter_code
_entity_poly.pdbx_strand_id
1 'polypeptide(L)'
;GFNFLQKYYHRGGFFQDKATTGEEPLYNRDYHEPLEEEKFDKTALPKAMQLRRGQFGKKGQVKHTHLTESDTTDMSAAWSQHSKPMQKYQEKMATAKSVNVFDRPGGRSGDD
;
A
#
# COMPACT_ATOMS: atom_id res chain seq x y z
N GLY A 1 -1.52 -16.94 -6.84
CA GLY A 1 -1.42 -15.74 -5.98
C GLY A 1 -0.04 -15.70 -5.37
N PHE A 2 0.46 -14.52 -5.00
CA PHE A 2 1.81 -14.39 -4.43
C PHE A 2 1.80 -14.64 -2.91
N ASN A 3 2.83 -15.32 -2.41
CA ASN A 3 3.05 -15.50 -0.98
C ASN A 3 3.61 -14.21 -0.33
N PHE A 4 3.41 -14.09 0.98
CA PHE A 4 3.99 -12.98 1.76
C PHE A 4 5.52 -12.95 1.61
N LEU A 5 6.06 -11.80 1.19
CA LEU A 5 7.49 -11.58 0.90
C LEU A 5 8.08 -12.47 -0.22
N GLN A 6 7.24 -13.00 -1.12
CA GLN A 6 7.73 -13.63 -2.35
C GLN A 6 8.37 -12.59 -3.26
N LYS A 7 9.51 -12.91 -3.87
CA LYS A 7 10.14 -12.04 -4.85
C LYS A 7 9.39 -12.09 -6.19
N TYR A 8 9.09 -10.92 -6.73
CA TYR A 8 8.54 -10.81 -8.09
C TYR A 8 9.65 -10.92 -9.13
N TYR A 9 9.42 -11.76 -10.13
CA TYR A 9 10.25 -11.89 -11.31
C TYR A 9 9.46 -11.43 -12.53
N HIS A 10 9.89 -10.33 -13.13
CA HIS A 10 9.31 -9.83 -14.37
C HIS A 10 9.79 -10.68 -15.55
N ARG A 11 8.88 -11.12 -16.43
CA ARG A 11 9.20 -11.93 -17.63
C ARG A 11 10.20 -11.23 -18.58
N GLY A 12 10.33 -9.91 -18.49
CA GLY A 12 11.23 -9.11 -19.32
C GLY A 12 10.53 -8.54 -20.56
N GLY A 13 11.24 -7.77 -21.38
CA GLY A 13 10.72 -7.24 -22.65
C GLY A 13 11.20 -8.02 -23.89
N PHE A 14 12.11 -8.98 -23.71
CA PHE A 14 12.76 -9.72 -24.80
C PHE A 14 12.01 -11.03 -25.07
N PHE A 15 12.09 -11.53 -26.32
CA PHE A 15 11.53 -12.82 -26.75
C PHE A 15 10.02 -12.99 -26.49
N GLN A 16 9.28 -11.88 -26.44
CA GLN A 16 7.84 -11.88 -26.21
C GLN A 16 7.07 -12.47 -27.39
N ASP A 17 7.62 -12.33 -28.58
CA ASP A 17 7.18 -13.04 -29.78
C ASP A 17 7.18 -14.56 -29.55
N LYS A 18 8.29 -15.12 -29.06
CA LYS A 18 8.41 -16.56 -28.75
C LYS A 18 7.51 -17.01 -27.61
N ALA A 19 7.30 -16.15 -26.61
CA ALA A 19 6.35 -16.39 -25.53
C ALA A 19 4.89 -16.38 -26.00
N THR A 20 4.60 -15.64 -27.07
CA THR A 20 3.24 -15.56 -27.65
C THR A 20 3.00 -16.72 -28.62
N THR A 21 3.99 -17.04 -29.47
CA THR A 21 3.89 -18.16 -30.42
C THR A 21 4.00 -19.52 -29.74
N GLY A 22 4.66 -19.58 -28.58
CA GLY A 22 4.86 -20.81 -27.82
C GLY A 22 5.86 -21.78 -28.45
N GLU A 23 6.70 -21.29 -29.37
CA GLU A 23 7.75 -22.07 -30.03
C GLU A 23 8.74 -22.68 -29.04
N GLU A 24 9.02 -21.95 -27.95
CA GLU A 24 9.91 -22.39 -26.89
C GLU A 24 9.15 -22.49 -25.55
N PRO A 25 9.04 -23.69 -24.96
CA PRO A 25 8.28 -23.88 -23.71
C PRO A 25 8.89 -23.15 -22.51
N LEU A 26 10.17 -22.76 -22.61
CA LEU A 26 10.86 -21.99 -21.58
C LEU A 26 10.16 -20.67 -21.26
N TYR A 27 9.64 -19.98 -22.28
CA TYR A 27 8.99 -18.68 -22.10
C TYR A 27 7.54 -18.78 -21.64
N ASN A 28 6.94 -19.97 -21.70
CA ASN A 28 5.58 -20.24 -21.25
C ASN A 28 5.49 -20.66 -19.78
N ARG A 29 6.62 -20.73 -19.08
CA ARG A 29 6.66 -21.08 -17.66
C ARG A 29 5.92 -20.07 -16.81
N ASP A 30 5.39 -20.54 -15.69
CA ASP A 30 4.82 -19.69 -14.66
C ASP A 30 5.95 -19.02 -13.87
N TYR A 31 6.06 -17.70 -13.97
CA TYR A 31 7.04 -16.90 -13.23
C TYR A 31 6.51 -16.43 -11.87
N HIS A 32 5.25 -16.73 -11.56
CA HIS A 32 4.62 -16.41 -10.29
C HIS A 32 4.75 -17.55 -9.27
N GLU A 33 5.35 -18.68 -9.66
CA GLU A 33 5.60 -19.79 -8.74
C GLU A 33 6.63 -19.38 -7.66
N PRO A 34 6.34 -19.62 -6.37
CA PRO A 34 7.31 -19.37 -5.30
C PRO A 34 8.49 -20.34 -5.40
N LEU A 35 9.70 -19.84 -5.17
CA LEU A 35 10.86 -20.71 -4.95
C LEU A 35 10.65 -21.56 -3.68
N GLU A 36 11.38 -22.67 -3.54
CA GLU A 36 11.27 -23.53 -2.35
C GLU A 36 11.43 -22.77 -1.03
N GLU A 37 12.42 -21.88 -0.94
CA GLU A 37 12.68 -21.03 0.23
C GLU A 37 11.53 -20.04 0.54
N GLU A 38 10.59 -19.84 -0.39
CA GLU A 38 9.46 -18.91 -0.30
C GLU A 38 8.12 -19.64 -0.13
N LYS A 39 8.13 -20.98 -0.04
CA LYS A 39 6.94 -21.79 0.28
C LYS A 39 6.60 -21.77 1.78
N PHE A 40 7.54 -21.35 2.63
CA PHE A 40 7.35 -21.25 4.08
C PHE A 40 6.57 -20.00 4.48
N ASP A 41 5.75 -20.10 5.52
CA ASP A 41 5.06 -18.96 6.10
C ASP A 41 6.03 -18.06 6.88
N LYS A 42 6.34 -16.91 6.29
CA LYS A 42 7.25 -15.91 6.86
C LYS A 42 6.58 -14.99 7.87
N THR A 43 5.25 -15.03 8.01
CA THR A 43 4.52 -14.18 8.97
C THR A 43 4.84 -14.55 10.42
N ALA A 44 5.16 -15.83 10.66
CA ALA A 44 5.56 -16.34 11.98
C ALA A 44 7.00 -15.96 12.38
N LEU A 45 7.83 -15.46 11.46
CA LEU A 45 9.19 -15.07 11.76
C LEU A 45 9.24 -13.76 12.58
N PRO A 46 10.28 -13.56 13.42
CA PRO A 46 10.52 -12.28 14.07
C PRO A 46 10.54 -11.14 13.06
N LYS A 47 10.02 -9.96 13.42
CA LYS A 47 9.87 -8.82 12.48
C LYS A 47 11.16 -8.46 11.74
N ALA A 48 12.31 -8.53 12.43
CA ALA A 48 13.62 -8.27 11.85
C ALA A 48 14.06 -9.32 10.80
N MET A 49 13.44 -10.50 10.77
CA MET A 49 13.69 -11.58 9.81
C MET A 49 12.62 -11.65 8.70
N GLN A 50 11.55 -10.86 8.79
CA GLN A 50 10.49 -10.77 7.77
C GLN A 50 10.97 -9.99 6.53
N LEU A 51 11.90 -10.61 5.81
CA LEU A 51 12.58 -10.02 4.67
C LEU A 51 12.34 -10.84 3.40
N ARG A 52 12.36 -10.17 2.24
CA ARG A 52 12.47 -10.87 0.96
C ARG A 52 13.79 -11.64 0.87
N ARG A 53 13.79 -12.69 0.06
CA ARG A 53 14.97 -13.53 -0.17
C ARG A 53 16.22 -12.71 -0.50
N GLY A 54 17.34 -13.04 0.16
CA GLY A 54 18.64 -12.41 -0.06
C GLY A 54 18.79 -10.98 0.51
N GLN A 55 17.80 -10.46 1.24
CA GLN A 55 17.87 -9.13 1.84
C GLN A 55 18.48 -9.11 3.25
N PHE A 56 18.54 -10.24 3.95
CA PHE A 56 19.13 -10.30 5.28
C PHE A 56 20.58 -9.79 5.27
N GLY A 57 20.90 -8.85 6.16
CA GLY A 57 22.22 -8.21 6.25
C GLY A 57 22.56 -7.21 5.13
N LYS A 58 21.63 -6.90 4.21
CA LYS A 58 21.85 -5.89 3.17
C LYS A 58 21.44 -4.50 3.64
N LYS A 59 22.27 -3.50 3.33
CA LYS A 59 21.95 -2.07 3.51
C LYS A 59 20.93 -1.60 2.45
N GLY A 60 20.22 -0.51 2.74
CA GLY A 60 19.31 0.13 1.78
C GLY A 60 17.91 -0.48 1.72
N GLN A 61 17.46 -1.08 2.81
CA GLN A 61 16.11 -1.63 2.88
C GLN A 61 15.05 -0.55 3.00
N VAL A 62 13.87 -0.85 2.45
CA VAL A 62 12.68 -0.03 2.64
C VAL A 62 12.24 -0.15 4.09
N LYS A 63 12.12 0.99 4.77
CA LYS A 63 11.80 1.05 6.20
C LYS A 63 10.32 0.83 6.51
N HIS A 64 9.44 1.13 5.56
CA HIS A 64 7.99 1.12 5.74
C HIS A 64 7.37 0.01 4.90
N THR A 65 6.69 -0.94 5.53
CA THR A 65 6.04 -2.05 4.82
C THR A 65 4.57 -1.75 4.52
N HIS A 66 3.84 -1.24 5.52
CA HIS A 66 2.45 -0.81 5.41
C HIS A 66 2.24 0.53 6.12
N LEU A 67 1.25 1.33 5.68
CA LEU A 67 0.93 2.62 6.29
C LEU A 67 0.55 2.46 7.77
N THR A 68 -0.17 1.39 8.11
CA THR A 68 -0.58 1.08 9.49
C THR A 68 0.60 0.90 10.44
N GLU A 69 1.74 0.38 9.97
CA GLU A 69 2.94 0.27 10.82
C GLU A 69 3.61 1.61 11.09
N SER A 70 3.36 2.60 10.24
CA SER A 70 3.89 3.96 10.38
C SER A 70 2.86 4.92 10.97
N ASP A 71 1.69 4.41 11.34
CA ASP A 71 0.64 5.19 11.97
C ASP A 71 1.00 5.42 13.44
N THR A 72 1.34 6.65 13.78
CA THR A 72 1.59 7.07 15.16
C THR A 72 0.35 7.70 15.81
N THR A 73 -0.83 7.50 15.24
CA THR A 73 -2.07 8.07 15.79
C THR A 73 -2.35 7.46 17.16
N ASP A 74 -2.29 8.31 18.19
CA ASP A 74 -2.66 7.93 19.54
C ASP A 74 -4.18 8.00 19.73
N MET A 75 -4.83 6.85 19.66
CA MET A 75 -6.28 6.72 19.90
C MET A 75 -6.67 6.90 21.37
N SER A 76 -5.69 7.03 22.29
CA SER A 76 -5.95 7.31 23.71
C SER A 76 -5.96 8.81 24.03
N ALA A 77 -5.49 9.66 23.12
CA ALA A 77 -5.43 11.10 23.33
C ALA A 77 -6.82 11.71 23.62
N ALA A 78 -6.90 12.68 24.53
CA ALA A 78 -8.17 13.28 24.93
C ALA A 78 -8.96 13.90 23.75
N TRP A 79 -8.26 14.29 22.68
CA TRP A 79 -8.86 14.88 21.48
C TRP A 79 -9.33 13.86 20.43
N SER A 80 -8.87 12.60 20.49
CA SER A 80 -9.34 11.52 19.61
C SER A 80 -10.58 10.82 20.16
N GLN A 81 -10.95 11.11 21.42
CA GLN A 81 -12.16 10.60 22.05
C GLN A 81 -13.42 11.20 21.41
N HIS A 82 -14.31 10.33 20.92
CA HIS A 82 -15.64 10.70 20.44
C HIS A 82 -16.62 10.92 21.60
N SER A 83 -16.26 11.81 22.52
CA SER A 83 -17.13 12.20 23.62
C SER A 83 -18.01 13.39 23.23
N LYS A 84 -19.27 13.42 23.69
CA LYS A 84 -20.22 14.52 23.42
C LYS A 84 -19.66 15.92 23.79
N PRO A 85 -18.91 16.10 24.89
CA PRO A 85 -18.29 17.39 25.20
C PRO A 85 -17.24 17.82 24.18
N MET A 86 -16.43 16.86 23.69
CA MET A 86 -15.40 17.13 22.68
C MET A 86 -16.03 17.48 21.33
N GLN A 87 -17.12 16.81 20.93
CA GLN A 87 -17.89 17.14 19.73
C GLN A 87 -18.41 18.58 19.77
N LYS A 88 -19.02 19.00 20.89
CA LYS A 88 -19.49 20.39 21.07
C LYS A 88 -18.34 21.41 21.01
N TYR A 89 -17.19 21.09 21.59
CA TYR A 89 -16.00 21.93 21.53
C TYR A 89 -15.46 22.05 20.09
N GLN A 90 -15.40 20.94 19.36
CA GLN A 90 -15.00 20.91 17.95
C GLN A 90 -15.98 21.68 17.06
N GLU A 91 -17.29 21.52 17.24
CA GLU A 91 -18.33 22.29 16.52
C GLU A 91 -18.16 23.79 16.76
N LYS A 92 -17.94 24.20 18.02
CA LYS A 92 -17.74 25.60 18.41
C LYS A 92 -16.43 26.19 17.87
N MET A 93 -15.37 25.39 17.78
CA MET A 93 -14.08 25.80 17.19
C MET A 93 -14.11 25.80 15.65
N ALA A 94 -14.83 24.86 15.03
CA ALA A 94 -15.02 24.79 13.58
C ALA A 94 -15.92 25.92 13.08
N THR A 95 -16.93 26.32 13.87
CA THR A 95 -17.74 27.53 13.56
C THR A 95 -16.96 28.83 13.73
N ALA A 96 -15.84 28.85 14.45
CA ALA A 96 -14.98 30.03 14.57
C ALA A 96 -14.08 30.27 13.34
N LYS A 97 -13.96 29.32 12.40
CA LYS A 97 -13.26 29.48 11.12
C LYS A 97 -14.20 29.12 9.98
N SER A 98 -14.88 30.12 9.43
CA SER A 98 -15.82 30.09 8.30
C SER A 98 -15.20 29.61 6.96
N VAL A 99 -14.67 28.38 6.89
CA VAL A 99 -13.93 27.86 5.73
C VAL A 99 -14.68 26.75 4.96
N ASN A 100 -15.92 26.41 5.36
CA ASN A 100 -16.69 25.36 4.65
C ASN A 100 -17.83 25.88 3.77
N VAL A 101 -17.93 27.20 3.53
CA VAL A 101 -18.77 27.72 2.44
C VAL A 101 -17.90 27.83 1.20
N PHE A 102 -17.78 26.74 0.46
CA PHE A 102 -17.23 26.77 -0.90
C PHE A 102 -18.38 27.06 -1.87
N ASP A 103 -18.63 28.33 -2.14
CA ASP A 103 -19.49 28.73 -3.26
C ASP A 103 -18.79 28.31 -4.56
N ARG A 104 -19.31 27.26 -5.20
CA ARG A 104 -18.92 26.89 -6.56
C ARG A 104 -19.58 27.89 -7.50
N PRO A 105 -18.84 28.73 -8.25
CA PRO A 105 -19.46 29.54 -9.29
C PRO A 105 -20.03 28.59 -10.35
N GLY A 106 -21.36 28.44 -10.35
CA GLY A 106 -22.10 27.67 -11.35
C GLY A 106 -21.79 28.20 -12.74
N GLY A 107 -21.45 27.29 -13.66
CA GLY A 107 -21.16 27.61 -15.04
C GLY A 107 -22.33 28.37 -15.68
N ARG A 108 -22.03 29.49 -16.33
CA ARG A 108 -22.96 30.12 -17.28
C ARG A 108 -23.31 29.06 -18.33
N SER A 109 -24.52 28.51 -18.25
CA SER A 109 -25.17 27.95 -19.43
C SER A 109 -25.34 29.10 -20.41
N GLY A 110 -24.78 28.93 -21.60
CA GLY A 110 -25.08 29.81 -22.73
C GLY A 110 -26.52 29.56 -23.14
N ASP A 111 -27.30 30.63 -23.19
CA ASP A 111 -28.56 30.71 -23.90
C ASP A 111 -28.35 31.74 -25.01
N ASP A 112 -28.59 31.26 -26.24
CA ASP A 112 -28.82 31.92 -27.54
C ASP A 112 -27.78 32.85 -28.18
#